data_AF-A0A820N0F1-F1
#
_entry.id   AF-A0A820N0F1-F1
#
_cell.length_a   1.000
_cell.length_b   1.000
_cell.length_c   1.000
_cell.angle_alpha   90.00
_cell.angle_beta   90.00
_cell.angle_gamma   90.00
#
_symmetry.space_group_name_H-M   'P 1'
#
loop_
_entity.id
_entity.type
_entity.pdbx_description
1 polymer ?
#
loop_
_entity_poly.entity_id
_entity_poly.type
_entity_poly.pdbx_seq_one_letter_code
_entity_poly.pdbx_strand_id
1 'polypeptide(L)'
;MEDYLETKRSIFPRFYFISNEELVEILSLSRQPDLIQIHLKKLFDNIKNLRLVIKKTILANGIISNENEEINLISTLLLEGNVEIWLKNLEIKMQITIREYLKNCLSALKLQLTKRNKWIKDWPSQCCITASEIEWTSATTKALL
;
A
#
# COMPACT_ATOMS: atom_id res chain seq x y z
N MET A 1 -18.52 24.95 -6.54
CA MET A 1 -18.30 23.51 -6.83
C MET A 1 -16.81 23.21 -6.92
N GLU A 2 -16.06 24.07 -7.61
CA GLU A 2 -14.60 23.97 -7.73
C GLU A 2 -13.86 24.06 -6.38
N ASP A 3 -14.20 25.03 -5.53
CA ASP A 3 -13.62 25.17 -4.17
C ASP A 3 -13.81 23.92 -3.29
N TYR A 4 -14.94 23.22 -3.47
CA TYR A 4 -15.22 21.99 -2.73
C TYR A 4 -14.28 20.86 -3.18
N LEU A 5 -14.09 20.69 -4.49
CA LEU A 5 -13.19 19.68 -5.04
C LEU A 5 -11.73 19.98 -4.66
N GLU A 6 -11.32 21.25 -4.67
CA GLU A 6 -9.98 21.63 -4.21
C GLU A 6 -9.75 21.35 -2.73
N THR A 7 -10.77 21.55 -1.89
CA THR A 7 -10.68 21.14 -0.48
C THR A 7 -10.42 19.63 -0.35
N LYS A 8 -11.06 18.80 -1.19
CA LYS A 8 -10.83 17.34 -1.20
C LYS A 8 -9.43 16.97 -1.70
N ARG A 9 -8.95 17.63 -2.76
CA ARG A 9 -7.60 17.44 -3.29
C ARG A 9 -6.52 17.85 -2.30
N SER A 10 -6.73 18.93 -1.54
CA SER A 10 -5.81 19.35 -0.49
C SER A 10 -5.67 18.28 0.61
N ILE A 11 -6.76 17.57 0.96
CA ILE A 11 -6.72 16.50 1.96
C ILE A 11 -6.00 15.26 1.42
N PHE A 12 -6.28 14.86 0.17
CA PHE A 12 -5.68 13.73 -0.52
C PHE A 12 -5.12 14.14 -1.90
N PRO A 13 -3.85 14.56 -1.96
CA PRO A 13 -3.25 15.14 -3.18
C PRO A 13 -3.23 14.21 -4.40
N ARG A 14 -3.37 12.89 -4.23
CA ARG A 14 -3.45 11.96 -5.37
C ARG A 14 -4.68 12.22 -6.25
N PHE A 15 -5.69 12.93 -5.76
CA PHE A 15 -6.81 13.40 -6.57
C PHE A 15 -6.45 14.42 -7.65
N TYR A 16 -5.24 14.98 -7.65
CA TYR A 16 -4.74 15.79 -8.78
C TYR A 16 -4.42 14.94 -10.03
N PHE A 17 -4.28 13.61 -9.89
CA PHE A 17 -3.98 12.71 -11.02
C PHE A 17 -5.22 12.19 -11.76
N ILE A 18 -6.43 12.56 -11.31
CA ILE A 18 -7.70 12.14 -11.92
C ILE A 18 -8.49 13.36 -12.39
N SER A 19 -9.39 13.13 -13.35
CA SER A 19 -10.29 14.16 -13.84
C SER A 19 -11.33 14.58 -12.79
N ASN A 20 -11.95 15.76 -12.99
CA ASN A 20 -13.01 16.23 -12.10
C ASN A 20 -14.22 15.28 -12.10
N GLU A 21 -14.54 14.67 -13.24
CA GLU A 21 -15.64 13.71 -13.38
C GLU A 21 -15.40 12.46 -12.51
N GLU A 22 -14.20 11.88 -12.61
CA GLU A 22 -13.80 10.72 -11.80
C GLU A 22 -13.74 11.06 -10.30
N LEU A 23 -13.30 12.26 -9.95
CA LEU A 23 -13.29 12.69 -8.55
C LEU A 23 -14.72 12.77 -8.00
N VAL A 24 -15.66 13.33 -8.75
CA VAL A 24 -17.08 13.38 -8.36
C VAL A 24 -17.67 11.97 -8.25
N GLU A 25 -17.32 11.07 -9.17
CA GLU A 25 -17.73 9.66 -9.11
C GLU A 25 -17.24 9.00 -7.81
N ILE A 26 -15.95 9.11 -7.48
CA ILE A 26 -15.38 8.57 -6.24
C ILE A 26 -16.08 9.14 -5.00
N LEU A 27 -16.33 10.45 -4.98
CA LEU A 27 -17.02 11.12 -3.86
C LEU A 27 -18.47 10.63 -3.70
N SER A 28 -19.17 10.41 -4.82
CA SER A 28 -20.53 9.88 -4.84
C SER A 28 -20.62 8.43 -4.33
N LEU A 29 -19.56 7.64 -4.57
CA LEU A 29 -19.44 6.24 -4.17
C LEU A 29 -18.84 6.07 -2.76
N SER A 30 -18.70 7.14 -1.97
CA SER A 30 -18.07 7.11 -0.63
C SER A 30 -18.63 6.05 0.33
N ARG A 31 -19.90 5.63 0.15
CA ARG A 31 -20.55 4.57 0.95
C ARG A 31 -20.36 3.15 0.40
N GLN A 32 -19.75 3.00 -0.77
CA GLN A 32 -19.54 1.73 -1.46
C GLN A 32 -18.05 1.55 -1.84
N PRO A 33 -17.17 1.27 -0.86
CA PRO A 33 -15.73 1.07 -1.10
C PRO A 33 -15.40 -0.02 -2.13
N ASP A 34 -16.28 -1.02 -2.30
CA ASP A 34 -16.13 -2.07 -3.31
C ASP A 34 -16.05 -1.50 -4.73
N LEU A 35 -16.85 -0.48 -5.03
CA LEU A 35 -16.88 0.16 -6.35
C LEU A 35 -15.70 1.11 -6.56
N ILE A 36 -15.20 1.73 -5.49
CA ILE A 36 -14.05 2.65 -5.55
C ILE A 36 -12.75 1.92 -5.95
N GLN A 37 -12.68 0.59 -5.77
CA GLN A 37 -11.50 -0.21 -6.12
C GLN A 37 -11.05 -0.02 -7.58
N ILE A 38 -11.97 0.23 -8.52
CA ILE A 38 -11.63 0.46 -9.94
C ILE A 38 -10.75 1.70 -10.14
N HIS A 39 -10.93 2.72 -9.29
CA HIS A 39 -10.16 3.97 -9.35
C HIS A 39 -8.83 3.87 -8.62
N LEU A 40 -8.64 2.88 -7.73
CA LEU A 40 -7.39 2.73 -6.95
C LEU A 40 -6.17 2.59 -7.84
N LYS A 41 -6.29 1.91 -9.00
CA LYS A 41 -5.20 1.78 -9.98
C LYS A 41 -4.70 3.11 -10.54
N LYS A 42 -5.57 4.11 -10.63
CA LYS A 42 -5.19 5.47 -11.09
C LYS A 42 -4.62 6.31 -9.97
N LEU A 43 -5.03 6.05 -8.72
CA LEU A 43 -4.56 6.77 -7.54
C LEU A 43 -3.23 6.21 -7.00
N PHE A 44 -2.96 4.92 -7.23
CA PHE A 44 -1.79 4.21 -6.72
C PHE A 44 -1.15 3.36 -7.83
N ASP A 45 0.14 3.58 -8.10
CA ASP A 45 0.86 2.93 -9.19
C ASP A 45 0.90 1.39 -9.08
N ASN A 46 1.02 0.85 -7.86
CA ASN A 46 1.16 -0.60 -7.65
C ASN A 46 0.11 -1.21 -6.71
N ILE A 47 -1.11 -0.65 -6.69
CA ILE A 47 -2.25 -1.31 -6.04
C ILE A 47 -3.29 -1.62 -7.11
N LYS A 48 -3.62 -2.89 -7.23
CA LYS A 48 -4.73 -3.35 -8.04
C LYS A 48 -6.04 -3.26 -7.26
N ASN A 49 -6.08 -3.92 -6.10
CA ASN A 49 -7.28 -4.08 -5.27
C ASN A 49 -6.92 -4.10 -3.78
N LEU A 50 -7.90 -3.83 -2.93
CA LEU A 50 -7.86 -4.07 -1.49
C LEU A 50 -8.59 -5.37 -1.18
N ARG A 51 -8.06 -6.14 -0.23
CA ARG A 51 -8.80 -7.27 0.33
C ARG A 51 -9.79 -6.74 1.37
N LEU A 52 -11.06 -6.78 0.99
CA LEU A 52 -12.17 -6.27 1.81
C LEU A 52 -12.76 -7.39 2.66
N VAL A 53 -13.12 -7.04 3.89
CA VAL A 53 -13.83 -7.90 4.84
C VAL A 53 -15.12 -7.18 5.21
N ILE A 54 -16.23 -7.70 4.67
CA ILE A 54 -17.57 -7.14 4.88
C ILE A 54 -18.17 -7.82 6.12
N LYS A 55 -18.41 -7.05 7.18
CA LYS A 55 -19.15 -7.47 8.37
C LYS A 55 -20.32 -6.51 8.61
N LYS A 56 -20.36 -5.85 9.78
CA LYS A 56 -21.23 -4.70 10.05
C LYS A 56 -20.72 -3.42 9.38
N THR A 57 -19.40 -3.33 9.23
CA THR A 57 -18.68 -2.27 8.52
C THR A 57 -17.74 -2.91 7.51
N ILE A 58 -17.27 -2.12 6.54
CA ILE A 58 -16.34 -2.57 5.50
C ILE A 58 -14.93 -2.26 5.96
N LEU A 59 -14.10 -3.30 6.06
CA LEU A 59 -12.71 -3.20 6.49
C LEU A 59 -11.76 -3.64 5.37
N ALA A 60 -10.63 -2.96 5.19
CA ALA A 60 -9.51 -3.46 4.40
C ALA A 60 -8.50 -4.16 5.32
N ASN A 61 -8.11 -5.39 5.00
CA ASN A 61 -7.12 -6.15 5.77
C ASN A 61 -5.89 -6.59 4.95
N GLY A 62 -5.84 -6.23 3.67
CA GLY A 62 -4.74 -6.55 2.78
C GLY A 62 -4.75 -5.70 1.52
N ILE A 63 -3.61 -5.65 0.85
CA ILE A 63 -3.40 -4.99 -0.44
C ILE A 63 -2.97 -6.04 -1.47
N ILE A 64 -3.43 -5.88 -2.70
CA ILE A 64 -3.14 -6.77 -3.82
C ILE A 64 -2.48 -5.94 -4.91
N SER A 65 -1.28 -6.33 -5.36
CA SER A 65 -0.53 -5.65 -6.40
C SER A 65 -1.06 -5.98 -7.81
N ASN A 66 -0.51 -5.34 -8.83
CA ASN A 66 -0.84 -5.63 -10.23
C ASN A 66 -0.40 -7.04 -10.67
N GLU A 67 0.67 -7.56 -10.06
CA GLU A 67 1.22 -8.90 -10.24
C GLU A 67 0.46 -9.97 -9.43
N ASN A 68 -0.60 -9.57 -8.72
CA ASN A 68 -1.35 -10.40 -7.77
C ASN A 68 -0.52 -10.85 -6.55
N GLU A 69 0.51 -10.10 -6.17
CA GLU A 69 1.14 -10.28 -4.87
C GLU A 69 0.22 -9.72 -3.78
N GLU A 70 -0.03 -10.50 -2.73
CA GLU A 70 -0.88 -10.10 -1.61
C GLU A 70 -0.05 -9.81 -0.35
N ILE A 71 -0.31 -8.66 0.28
CA ILE A 71 0.31 -8.28 1.54
C ILE A 71 -0.77 -8.01 2.57
N ASN A 72 -0.67 -8.66 3.73
CA ASN A 72 -1.55 -8.38 4.86
C ASN A 72 -1.17 -7.04 5.49
N LEU A 73 -2.15 -6.16 5.69
CA LEU A 73 -1.93 -4.92 6.44
C LEU A 73 -1.63 -5.25 7.91
N ILE A 74 -0.73 -4.49 8.53
CA ILE A 74 -0.36 -4.70 9.95
C ILE A 74 -1.55 -4.54 10.91
N SER A 75 -2.59 -3.82 10.50
CA SER A 75 -3.92 -3.89 11.13
C SER A 75 -4.97 -3.54 10.10
N THR A 76 -6.21 -3.96 10.36
CA THR A 76 -7.37 -3.61 9.52
C THR A 76 -7.60 -2.11 9.50
N LEU A 77 -8.03 -1.60 8.35
CA LEU A 77 -8.44 -0.22 8.13
C LEU A 77 -9.96 -0.16 7.93
N LEU A 78 -10.63 0.74 8.64
CA LEU A 78 -12.06 1.01 8.46
C LEU A 78 -12.27 1.91 7.22
N LEU A 79 -13.11 1.47 6.28
CA LEU A 79 -13.46 2.20 5.06
C LEU A 79 -14.82 2.87 5.22
N GLU A 80 -14.91 3.83 6.14
CA GLU A 80 -16.15 4.54 6.46
C GLU A 80 -15.92 6.05 6.54
N GLY A 81 -16.96 6.81 6.24
CA GLY A 81 -16.92 8.27 6.23
C GLY A 81 -16.36 8.83 4.93
N ASN A 82 -15.68 9.97 5.03
CA ASN A 82 -15.19 10.69 3.86
C ASN A 82 -14.05 9.93 3.15
N VAL A 83 -14.18 9.78 1.84
CA VAL A 83 -13.27 8.97 1.01
C VAL A 83 -11.82 9.45 1.03
N GLU A 84 -11.61 10.76 0.99
CA GLU A 84 -10.28 11.36 1.05
C GLU A 84 -9.55 11.04 2.37
N ILE A 85 -10.31 10.87 3.46
CA ILE A 85 -9.73 10.61 4.78
C ILE A 85 -9.27 9.16 4.86
N TRP A 86 -10.13 8.21 4.50
CA TRP A 86 -9.74 6.81 4.58
C TRP A 86 -8.73 6.43 3.49
N LEU A 87 -8.73 7.06 2.31
CA LEU A 87 -7.68 6.90 1.28
C LEU A 87 -6.32 7.40 1.78
N LYS A 88 -6.29 8.55 2.46
CA LYS A 88 -5.09 9.05 3.12
C LYS A 88 -4.61 8.10 4.22
N ASN A 89 -5.52 7.58 5.04
CA ASN A 89 -5.18 6.61 6.07
C ASN A 89 -4.68 5.29 5.49
N LEU A 90 -5.24 4.86 4.34
CA LEU A 90 -4.75 3.69 3.59
C LEU A 90 -3.31 3.89 3.17
N GLU A 91 -2.96 5.04 2.58
CA GLU A 91 -1.59 5.36 2.19
C GLU A 91 -0.61 5.28 3.38
N ILE A 92 -0.95 5.94 4.49
CA ILE A 92 -0.15 5.87 5.73
C ILE A 92 -0.01 4.41 6.19
N LYS A 93 -1.12 3.65 6.18
CA LYS A 93 -1.14 2.26 6.64
C LYS A 93 -0.29 1.36 5.77
N MET A 94 -0.29 1.57 4.46
CA MET A 94 0.57 0.85 3.52
C MET A 94 2.04 1.14 3.80
N GLN A 95 2.43 2.41 3.94
CA GLN A 95 3.81 2.79 4.22
C GLN A 95 4.34 2.15 5.50
N ILE A 96 3.54 2.19 6.57
CA ILE A 96 3.89 1.54 7.83
C ILE A 96 3.99 0.02 7.65
N THR A 97 3.04 -0.58 6.92
CA THR A 97 3.03 -2.02 6.64
C THR A 97 4.31 -2.45 5.92
N ILE A 98 4.62 -1.84 4.77
CA ILE A 98 5.82 -2.18 3.99
C ILE A 98 7.09 -1.94 4.79
N ARG A 99 7.18 -0.85 5.55
CA ARG A 99 8.33 -0.58 6.42
C ARG A 99 8.55 -1.69 7.45
N GLU A 100 7.47 -2.21 8.02
CA GLU A 100 7.55 -3.31 8.99
C GLU A 100 7.93 -4.64 8.34
N TYR A 101 7.34 -4.97 7.18
CA TYR A 101 7.76 -6.13 6.39
C TYR A 101 9.24 -6.05 6.00
N LEU A 102 9.72 -4.90 5.53
CA LEU A 102 11.11 -4.73 5.12
C LEU A 102 12.08 -4.93 6.30
N LYS A 103 11.78 -4.36 7.48
CA LYS A 103 12.60 -4.57 8.69
C LYS A 103 12.69 -6.04 9.09
N ASN A 104 11.55 -6.73 9.08
CA ASN A 104 11.48 -8.13 9.45
C ASN A 104 12.14 -9.03 8.41
N CYS A 105 11.96 -8.71 7.12
CA CYS A 105 12.61 -9.35 5.98
C CYS A 105 14.15 -9.23 6.08
N LEU A 106 14.67 -8.04 6.34
CA LEU A 106 16.10 -7.78 6.55
C LEU A 106 16.67 -8.54 7.76
N SER A 107 15.91 -8.59 8.86
CA SER A 107 16.32 -9.33 10.06
C SER A 107 16.37 -10.85 9.78
N ALA A 108 15.39 -11.38 9.06
CA ALA A 108 15.35 -12.77 8.65
C ALA A 108 16.49 -13.13 7.68
N LEU A 109 16.86 -12.23 6.75
CA LEU A 109 17.97 -12.43 5.83
C LEU A 109 19.29 -12.68 6.56
N LYS A 110 19.59 -11.85 7.58
CA LYS A 110 20.81 -11.97 8.39
C LYS A 110 20.87 -13.29 9.17
N LEU A 111 19.74 -13.84 9.59
CA LEU A 111 19.65 -15.10 10.33
C LEU A 111 19.67 -16.34 9.42
N GLN A 112 19.30 -16.19 8.13
CA GLN A 112 19.11 -17.31 7.20
C GLN A 112 19.98 -17.22 5.95
N LEU A 113 21.24 -16.75 6.08
CA LEU A 113 22.17 -16.58 4.96
C LEU A 113 22.35 -17.87 4.11
N THR A 114 22.29 -19.04 4.73
CA THR A 114 22.45 -20.33 4.04
C THR A 114 21.16 -20.87 3.39
N LYS A 115 19.99 -20.23 3.60
CA LYS A 115 18.68 -20.67 3.11
C LYS A 115 17.96 -19.61 2.30
N ARG A 116 18.70 -18.87 1.45
CA ARG A 116 18.16 -17.76 0.64
C ARG A 116 16.93 -18.14 -0.20
N ASN A 117 16.92 -19.35 -0.79
CA ASN A 117 15.78 -19.85 -1.59
C ASN A 117 14.49 -19.96 -0.78
N LYS A 118 14.58 -20.31 0.51
CA LYS A 118 13.42 -20.36 1.39
C LYS A 118 12.99 -18.94 1.77
N TRP A 119 13.94 -18.11 2.18
CA TRP A 119 13.70 -16.71 2.55
C TRP A 119 13.00 -15.93 1.44
N ILE A 120 13.41 -16.07 0.17
CA ILE A 120 12.76 -15.40 -0.97
C ILE A 120 11.26 -15.77 -1.08
N LYS A 121 10.88 -17.00 -0.71
CA LYS A 121 9.49 -17.47 -0.78
C LYS A 121 8.65 -17.05 0.42
N ASP A 122 9.28 -16.78 1.56
CA ASP A 122 8.60 -16.46 2.83
C ASP A 122 8.27 -14.96 2.96
N TRP A 123 8.84 -14.09 2.12
CA TRP A 123 8.73 -12.62 2.24
C TRP A 123 8.28 -11.96 0.93
N PRO A 124 7.62 -10.78 0.98
CA PRO A 124 7.22 -10.05 -0.21
C PRO A 124 8.42 -9.74 -1.12
N SER A 125 8.22 -9.88 -2.43
CA SER A 125 9.28 -9.83 -3.44
C SER A 125 10.04 -8.51 -3.41
N GLN A 126 9.33 -7.39 -3.32
CA GLN A 126 9.95 -6.06 -3.22
C GLN A 126 10.79 -5.92 -1.94
N CYS A 127 10.33 -6.47 -0.80
CA CYS A 127 11.10 -6.46 0.44
C CYS A 127 12.37 -7.30 0.31
N CYS A 128 12.30 -8.46 -0.36
CA CYS A 128 13.46 -9.31 -0.63
C CYS A 128 14.53 -8.60 -1.47
N ILE A 129 14.10 -7.91 -2.53
CA ILE A 129 15.01 -7.16 -3.42
C ILE A 129 15.69 -6.04 -2.61
N THR A 130 14.90 -5.17 -1.98
CA THR A 130 15.45 -4.03 -1.23
C THR A 130 16.33 -4.48 -0.06
N ALA A 131 15.96 -5.54 0.67
CA ALA A 131 16.80 -6.08 1.74
C ALA A 131 18.15 -6.61 1.21
N SER A 132 18.14 -7.25 0.04
CA SER A 132 19.36 -7.73 -0.63
C SER A 132 20.26 -6.57 -1.07
N GLU A 133 19.69 -5.51 -1.61
CA GLU A 133 20.43 -4.30 -2.01
C GLU A 133 21.07 -3.60 -0.81
N ILE A 134 20.34 -3.52 0.32
CA ILE A 134 20.86 -2.97 1.58
C ILE A 134 22.05 -3.81 2.09
N GLU A 135 21.92 -5.14 2.09
CA GLU A 135 22.99 -6.04 2.50
C GLU A 135 24.23 -5.87 1.60
N TRP A 136 24.02 -5.92 0.28
CA TRP A 136 25.08 -5.79 -0.72
C TRP A 136 25.83 -4.46 -0.56
N THR A 137 25.09 -3.35 -0.49
CA THR A 137 25.66 -2.00 -0.35
C THR A 137 26.44 -1.87 0.96
N SER A 138 25.95 -2.47 2.06
CA SER A 138 26.69 -2.50 3.32
C SER A 138 27.98 -3.31 3.22
N ALA A 139 27.94 -4.46 2.55
CA ALA A 139 29.11 -5.31 2.36
C ALA A 139 30.18 -4.65 1.47
N THR A 140 29.79 -4.04 0.36
CA THR A 140 30.72 -3.33 -0.53
C THR A 140 31.33 -2.11 0.16
N THR A 141 30.54 -1.34 0.90
CA THR A 141 31.05 -0.18 1.66
C THR A 141 32.08 -0.62 2.70
N LYS A 142 31.85 -1.74 3.39
CA LYS A 142 32.82 -2.31 4.36
C LYS A 142 34.09 -2.85 3.71
N ALA A 143 34.02 -3.31 2.46
CA ALA A 143 35.19 -3.81 1.74
C ALA A 143 36.07 -2.69 1.17
N LEU A 144 35.49 -1.48 1.00
CA LEU A 144 36.19 -0.29 0.51
C LEU A 144 36.83 0.54 1.64
N LEU A 145 36.37 0.38 2.87
CA LEU A 145 36.94 0.97 4.09
C LEU A 145 38.01 0.07 4.69
#